data_AF-A0A4Q3C7S6-F1
#
_entry.id   AF-A0A4Q3C7S6-F1
#
_cell.length_a   1.000
_cell.length_b   1.000
_cell.length_c   1.000
_cell.angle_alpha   90.00
_cell.angle_beta   90.00
_cell.angle_gamma   90.00
#
_symmetry.space_group_name_H-M   'P 1'
#
loop_
_entity.id
_entity.type
_entity.pdbx_description
1 polymer ?
#
loop_
_entity_poly.entity_id
_entity_poly.type
_entity_poly.pdbx_seq_one_letter_code
_entity_poly.pdbx_strand_id
1 'polypeptide(L)'
;MTRRRQIYEGKAKILYEGPEPGTLIQYFKDDATAFNAQKKGTINGKGVLNNRISEHIFTLLGTIGVPTHFIRRLNMREQLIRQVEIIPIEVVVRNVAAGSIVKRLGIEEGTQLPRTIIEYYYKDDALGDPMVADEHIACFGWASQEEMHD
;
A
#
# COMPACT_ATOMS: atom_id res chain seq x y z
N MET A 1 -14.14 28.11 -4.62
CA MET A 1 -13.26 26.96 -4.91
C MET A 1 -14.12 25.72 -4.86
N THR A 2 -14.30 25.04 -6.00
CA THR A 2 -15.13 23.84 -6.11
C THR A 2 -14.53 22.76 -5.20
N ARG A 3 -15.26 22.38 -4.15
CA ARG A 3 -14.84 21.37 -3.18
C ARG A 3 -14.83 20.02 -3.92
N ARG A 4 -13.64 19.47 -4.20
CA ARG A 4 -13.50 18.15 -4.84
C ARG A 4 -14.19 17.10 -3.96
N ARG A 5 -14.95 16.19 -4.56
CA ARG A 5 -15.68 15.14 -3.82
C ARG A 5 -14.67 14.15 -3.24
N GLN A 6 -14.63 14.05 -1.92
CA GLN A 6 -13.87 13.01 -1.22
C GLN A 6 -14.61 11.68 -1.36
N ILE A 7 -13.89 10.65 -1.79
CA ILE A 7 -14.41 9.29 -1.97
C ILE A 7 -14.08 8.44 -0.75
N TYR A 8 -12.86 8.55 -0.25
CA TYR A 8 -12.36 7.71 0.83
C TYR A 8 -11.24 8.43 1.58
N GLU A 9 -11.16 8.22 2.89
CA GLU A 9 -10.03 8.64 3.71
C GLU A 9 -9.54 7.46 4.54
N GLY A 10 -8.26 7.12 4.35
CA GLY A 10 -7.55 6.14 5.15
C GLY A 10 -6.58 6.79 6.13
N LYS A 11 -5.78 5.95 6.79
CA LYS A 11 -4.80 6.38 7.81
C LYS A 11 -3.80 7.42 7.29
N ALA A 12 -3.29 7.25 6.06
CA ALA A 12 -2.21 8.09 5.51
C ALA A 12 -2.58 8.86 4.22
N LYS A 13 -3.75 8.59 3.63
CA LYS A 13 -4.12 9.09 2.29
C LYS A 13 -5.60 9.45 2.24
N ILE A 14 -5.94 10.45 1.43
CA ILE A 14 -7.32 10.78 1.05
C ILE A 14 -7.45 10.58 -0.45
N LEU A 15 -8.55 9.98 -0.90
CA LEU A 15 -8.89 9.84 -2.31
C LEU A 15 -10.02 10.80 -2.66
N TYR A 16 -9.79 11.62 -3.68
CA TYR A 16 -10.80 12.49 -4.29
C TYR A 16 -11.15 12.00 -5.69
N GLU A 17 -12.34 12.37 -6.15
CA GLU A 17 -12.76 12.19 -7.53
C GLU A 17 -11.76 12.84 -8.50
N GLY A 18 -11.38 12.09 -9.54
CA GLY A 18 -10.50 12.55 -10.60
C GLY A 18 -11.21 13.41 -11.63
N PRO A 19 -10.45 14.08 -12.52
CA PRO A 19 -11.01 14.90 -13.59
C PRO A 19 -11.66 14.08 -14.71
N GLU A 20 -11.31 12.80 -14.84
CA GLU A 20 -11.75 11.90 -15.90
C GLU A 20 -12.33 10.61 -15.31
N PRO A 21 -13.33 9.99 -15.95
CA PRO A 21 -13.84 8.67 -15.55
C PRO A 21 -12.71 7.64 -15.40
N GLY A 22 -12.75 6.86 -14.32
CA GLY A 22 -11.72 5.86 -14.03
C GLY A 22 -10.42 6.44 -13.46
N THR A 23 -10.39 7.71 -13.06
CA THR A 23 -9.23 8.33 -12.39
C THR A 23 -9.58 8.87 -11.01
N LEU A 24 -8.60 8.87 -10.10
CA LEU A 24 -8.70 9.43 -8.76
C LEU A 24 -7.51 10.35 -8.47
N ILE A 25 -7.73 11.31 -7.57
CA ILE A 25 -6.66 12.14 -7.01
C ILE A 25 -6.31 11.59 -5.63
N GLN A 26 -5.09 11.08 -5.47
CA GLN A 26 -4.57 10.61 -4.19
C GLN A 26 -3.78 11.73 -3.50
N TYR A 27 -4.24 12.13 -2.33
CA TYR A 27 -3.58 13.11 -1.45
C TYR A 27 -2.86 12.43 -0.29
N PHE A 28 -1.61 12.81 -0.04
CA PHE A 28 -0.79 12.26 1.04
C PHE A 28 -0.82 13.13 2.30
N LYS A 29 -1.24 12.53 3.42
CA LYS A 29 -1.32 13.19 4.74
C LYS A 29 0.03 13.17 5.48
N ASP A 30 0.20 14.16 6.35
CA ASP A 30 1.31 14.22 7.31
C ASP A 30 1.05 13.33 8.55
N ASP A 31 -0.15 12.75 8.65
CA ASP A 31 -0.54 11.79 9.68
C ASP A 31 0.40 10.58 9.67
N ALA A 32 0.92 10.24 10.85
CA ALA A 32 1.69 9.05 11.12
C ALA A 32 0.94 8.18 12.14
N THR A 33 0.77 6.90 11.82
CA THR A 33 0.14 5.91 12.68
C THR A 33 1.07 4.72 12.87
N ALA A 34 1.25 4.26 14.11
CA ALA A 34 1.98 3.02 14.42
C ALA A 34 1.15 2.14 15.37
N PHE A 35 1.49 0.84 15.42
CA PHE A 35 0.85 -0.17 16.29
C PHE A 35 -0.67 -0.20 16.13
N ASN A 36 -1.19 -0.52 14.94
CA ASN A 36 -2.65 -0.52 14.66
C ASN A 36 -3.36 0.77 15.10
N ALA A 37 -2.76 1.91 14.76
CA ALA A 37 -3.25 3.25 15.10
C ALA A 37 -3.33 3.59 16.61
N GLN A 38 -2.70 2.80 17.49
CA GLN A 38 -2.56 3.12 18.91
C GLN A 38 -1.65 4.33 19.14
N LYS A 39 -0.67 4.57 18.26
CA LYS A 39 0.16 5.77 18.28
C LYS A 39 -0.17 6.62 17.06
N LYS A 40 -0.72 7.83 17.27
CA LYS A 40 -1.02 8.82 16.23
C LYS A 40 -0.21 10.09 16.46
N GLY A 41 0.25 10.70 15.38
CA GLY A 41 0.92 12.00 15.42
C GLY A 41 1.02 12.62 14.03
N THR A 42 1.50 13.85 13.96
CA THR A 42 1.72 14.55 12.69
C THR A 42 3.21 14.76 12.48
N ILE A 43 3.72 14.31 11.34
CA ILE A 43 5.11 14.56 10.92
C ILE A 43 5.06 15.54 9.76
N ASN A 44 5.39 16.81 10.04
CA ASN A 44 5.35 17.87 9.05
C ASN A 44 6.21 17.51 7.82
N GLY A 45 5.60 17.59 6.64
CA GLY A 45 6.27 17.29 5.37
C GLY A 45 6.33 15.80 5.01
N LYS A 46 5.87 14.88 5.87
CA LYS A 46 5.80 13.44 5.56
C LYS A 46 5.01 13.17 4.29
N GLY A 47 3.85 13.82 4.11
CA GLY A 47 3.00 13.64 2.94
C GLY A 47 3.69 14.10 1.65
N VAL A 48 4.46 15.19 1.72
CA VAL A 48 5.24 15.70 0.58
C VAL A 48 6.34 14.71 0.19
N LEU A 49 7.10 14.22 1.17
CA LEU A 49 8.15 13.23 0.94
C LEU A 49 7.58 11.93 0.37
N ASN A 50 6.53 11.40 0.98
CA ASN A 50 5.89 10.17 0.53
C ASN A 50 5.34 10.29 -0.89
N ASN A 51 4.74 11.42 -1.26
CA ASN A 51 4.25 11.64 -2.62
C ASN A 51 5.39 11.62 -3.64
N ARG A 52 6.51 12.29 -3.35
CA ARG A 52 7.67 12.33 -4.25
C ARG A 52 8.40 10.99 -4.36
N ILE A 53 8.55 10.28 -3.25
CA ILE A 53 9.16 8.94 -3.23
C ILE A 53 8.26 7.95 -3.99
N SER A 54 6.95 7.99 -3.74
CA SER A 54 5.94 7.18 -4.44
C SER A 54 5.99 7.41 -5.95
N GLU A 55 5.97 8.68 -6.40
CA GLU A 55 6.13 9.06 -7.81
C GLU A 55 7.40 8.45 -8.41
N HIS A 56 8.54 8.60 -7.73
CA HIS A 56 9.82 8.11 -8.22
C HIS A 56 9.81 6.59 -8.42
N ILE A 57 9.35 5.84 -7.42
CA ILE A 57 9.29 4.37 -7.48
C ILE A 57 8.31 3.91 -8.56
N PHE A 58 7.08 4.46 -8.61
CA PHE A 58 6.11 4.06 -9.62
C PHE A 58 6.55 4.40 -11.04
N THR A 59 7.28 5.51 -11.22
CA THR A 59 7.87 5.84 -12.52
C THR A 59 8.90 4.79 -12.92
N LEU A 60 9.81 4.40 -12.01
CA LEU A 60 10.81 3.35 -12.28
C LEU A 60 10.18 2.00 -12.60
N LEU A 61 9.14 1.60 -11.84
CA LEU A 61 8.37 0.37 -12.13
C LEU A 61 7.77 0.42 -13.53
N GLY A 62 7.20 1.56 -13.93
CA GLY A 62 6.68 1.75 -15.28
C GLY A 62 7.76 1.64 -16.37
N THR A 63 8.99 2.11 -16.12
CA THR A 63 10.08 2.00 -17.10
C THR A 63 10.54 0.57 -17.38
N ILE A 64 10.35 -0.34 -16.43
CA ILE A 64 10.66 -1.77 -16.59
C ILE A 64 9.44 -2.60 -16.99
N GLY A 65 8.31 -1.95 -17.32
CA GLY A 65 7.10 -2.61 -17.83
C GLY A 65 6.14 -3.13 -16.77
N VAL A 66 6.35 -2.84 -15.48
CA VAL A 66 5.39 -3.21 -14.43
C VAL A 66 4.16 -2.29 -14.52
N PRO A 67 2.95 -2.82 -14.73
CA PRO A 67 1.73 -2.01 -14.75
C PRO A 67 1.46 -1.41 -13.38
N THR A 68 1.10 -0.13 -13.32
CA THR A 68 0.79 0.55 -12.06
C THR A 68 -0.42 1.45 -12.20
N HIS A 69 -1.04 1.77 -11.07
CA HIS A 69 -2.12 2.76 -11.05
C HIS A 69 -1.62 4.19 -11.28
N PHE A 70 -0.31 4.45 -11.20
CA PHE A 70 0.22 5.81 -11.25
C PHE A 70 0.12 6.37 -12.67
N ILE A 71 -0.37 7.62 -12.78
CA ILE A 71 -0.46 8.35 -14.05
C ILE A 71 0.56 9.49 -14.04
N ARG A 72 0.42 10.43 -13.10
CA ARG A 72 1.35 11.57 -12.94
C ARG A 72 1.16 12.29 -11.61
N ARG A 73 2.19 12.98 -11.13
CA ARG A 73 2.06 13.92 -10.00
C ARG A 73 1.28 15.18 -10.41
N LEU A 74 0.47 15.71 -9.50
CA LEU A 74 -0.27 16.97 -9.69
C LEU A 74 0.42 18.13 -8.97
N ASN A 75 0.88 17.91 -7.74
CA ASN A 75 1.59 18.90 -6.93
C ASN A 75 2.40 18.20 -5.83
N MET A 76 2.85 18.93 -4.81
CA MET A 76 3.67 18.38 -3.74
C MET A 76 2.99 17.31 -2.89
N ARG A 77 1.65 17.26 -2.83
CA ARG A 77 0.91 16.30 -2.00
C ARG A 77 -0.05 15.41 -2.78
N GLU A 78 -0.27 15.68 -4.05
CA GLU A 78 -1.27 14.99 -4.86
C GLU A 78 -0.65 14.31 -6.08
N GLN A 79 -1.17 13.12 -6.39
CA GLN A 79 -0.93 12.41 -7.65
C GLN A 79 -2.26 11.95 -8.26
N LEU A 80 -2.30 11.93 -9.59
CA LEU A 80 -3.38 11.35 -10.37
C LEU A 80 -3.09 9.86 -10.58
N ILE A 81 -4.08 9.02 -10.26
CA ILE A 81 -4.00 7.56 -10.36
C ILE A 81 -5.21 7.00 -11.10
N ARG A 82 -5.07 5.79 -11.65
CA ARG A 82 -6.18 4.98 -12.15
C ARG A 82 -6.99 4.45 -10.96
N GLN A 83 -8.30 4.52 -11.08
CA GLN A 83 -9.21 3.83 -10.17
C GLN A 83 -9.08 2.32 -10.39
N VAL A 84 -8.97 1.57 -9.30
CA VAL A 84 -8.90 0.10 -9.31
C VAL A 84 -9.81 -0.45 -8.23
N GLU A 85 -10.23 -1.69 -8.41
CA GLU A 85 -10.73 -2.52 -7.31
C GLU A 85 -9.51 -3.08 -6.56
N ILE A 86 -9.45 -2.84 -5.25
CA ILE A 86 -8.33 -3.29 -4.43
C ILE A 86 -8.60 -4.72 -4.00
N ILE A 87 -7.71 -5.64 -4.38
CA ILE A 87 -7.62 -6.97 -3.76
C ILE A 87 -7.31 -6.77 -2.27
N PRO A 88 -8.09 -7.33 -1.33
CA PRO A 88 -7.95 -7.07 0.09
C PRO A 88 -6.79 -7.87 0.72
N ILE A 89 -5.63 -7.88 0.06
CA ILE A 89 -4.43 -8.61 0.47
C ILE A 89 -3.24 -7.66 0.42
N GLU A 90 -2.50 -7.58 1.53
CA GLU A 90 -1.19 -6.95 1.55
C GLU A 90 -0.11 -8.01 1.24
N VAL A 91 0.63 -7.78 0.16
CA VAL A 91 1.75 -8.64 -0.27
C VAL A 91 3.04 -8.10 0.31
N VAL A 92 3.70 -8.89 1.15
CA VAL A 92 4.94 -8.51 1.85
C VAL A 92 6.10 -9.35 1.34
N VAL A 93 7.09 -8.69 0.74
CA VAL A 93 8.33 -9.32 0.26
C VAL A 93 9.46 -9.09 1.26
N ARG A 94 10.18 -10.15 1.65
CA ARG A 94 11.28 -10.10 2.61
C ARG A 94 12.56 -10.68 2.03
N ASN A 95 13.63 -9.90 2.09
CA ASN A 95 14.99 -10.33 1.79
C ASN A 95 15.86 -10.47 3.06
N VAL A 96 15.49 -9.75 4.13
CA VAL A 96 16.17 -9.73 5.42
C VAL A 96 15.10 -9.84 6.53
N ALA A 97 15.39 -10.59 7.58
CA ALA A 97 14.50 -10.71 8.73
C ALA A 97 14.41 -9.39 9.50
N ALA A 98 13.22 -8.77 9.52
CA ALA A 98 12.93 -7.56 10.28
C ALA A 98 11.44 -7.45 10.62
N GLY A 99 11.11 -6.77 11.71
CA GLY A 99 9.72 -6.51 12.09
C GLY A 99 8.93 -7.76 12.54
N SER A 100 7.77 -8.00 11.95
CA SER A 100 6.81 -9.02 12.43
C SER A 100 7.34 -10.46 12.35
N ILE A 101 8.14 -10.80 11.34
CA ILE A 101 8.71 -12.15 11.19
C ILE A 101 9.70 -12.50 12.31
N VAL A 102 10.51 -11.53 12.75
CA VAL A 102 11.46 -11.67 13.86
C VAL A 102 10.72 -12.04 15.14
N LYS A 103 9.65 -11.31 15.46
CA LYS A 103 8.82 -11.57 16.63
C LYS A 103 8.08 -12.91 16.54
N ARG A 104 7.59 -13.26 15.35
CA ARG A 104 6.79 -14.48 15.12
C ARG A 104 7.64 -15.76 15.19
N LEU A 105 8.86 -15.71 14.69
CA LEU A 105 9.70 -16.91 14.52
C LEU A 105 10.95 -16.94 15.42
N GLY A 106 11.21 -15.88 16.20
CA GLY A 106 12.38 -15.80 17.08
C GLY A 106 13.71 -15.71 16.32
N ILE A 107 13.69 -15.21 15.09
CA ILE A 107 14.87 -15.04 14.24
C ILE A 107 15.56 -13.73 14.64
N GLU A 108 16.89 -13.69 14.64
CA GLU A 108 17.65 -12.46 14.87
C GLU A 108 17.35 -11.40 13.80
N GLU A 109 17.06 -10.16 14.22
CA GLU A 109 16.84 -9.05 13.30
C GLU A 109 18.11 -8.71 12.51
N GLY A 110 17.97 -8.48 11.20
CA GLY A 110 19.08 -8.29 10.28
C GLY A 110 19.60 -9.59 9.65
N THR A 111 19.08 -10.77 10.05
CA THR A 111 19.44 -12.05 9.43
C THR A 111 19.13 -12.04 7.93
N GLN A 112 20.14 -12.27 7.10
CA GLN A 112 19.98 -12.45 5.65
C GLN A 112 19.19 -13.74 5.38
N LEU A 113 18.08 -13.63 4.64
CA LEU A 113 17.30 -14.81 4.30
C LEU A 113 17.96 -15.55 3.12
N PRO A 114 18.07 -16.89 3.17
CA PRO A 114 18.70 -17.66 2.10
C PRO A 114 17.87 -17.66 0.82
N ARG A 115 16.58 -17.32 0.91
CA ARG A 115 15.67 -17.09 -0.22
C ARG A 115 14.68 -15.99 0.15
N THR A 116 14.20 -15.26 -0.86
CA THR A 116 13.12 -14.28 -0.70
C THR A 116 11.85 -14.97 -0.21
N ILE A 117 11.18 -14.37 0.77
CA ILE A 117 9.89 -14.83 1.28
C ILE A 117 8.81 -13.87 0.82
N ILE A 118 7.69 -14.41 0.35
CA ILE A 118 6.45 -13.68 0.07
C ILE A 118 5.44 -14.09 1.15
N GLU A 119 4.86 -13.11 1.83
CA GLU A 119 3.84 -13.32 2.86
C GLU A 119 2.59 -12.52 2.51
N TYR A 120 1.42 -13.10 2.79
CA TYR A 120 0.14 -12.46 2.54
C TYR A 120 -0.55 -12.13 3.86
N TYR A 121 -1.16 -10.95 3.89
CA TYR A 121 -1.92 -10.46 5.04
C TYR A 121 -3.28 -10.00 4.58
N TYR A 122 -4.35 -10.51 5.20
CA TYR A 122 -5.70 -10.09 4.87
C TYR A 122 -5.93 -8.66 5.36
N LYS A 123 -6.30 -7.76 4.46
CA LYS A 123 -6.43 -6.34 4.75
C LYS A 123 -7.72 -6.05 5.49
N ASP A 124 -7.65 -6.12 6.82
CA ASP A 124 -8.75 -5.83 7.72
C ASP A 124 -8.20 -5.24 9.03
N ASP A 125 -8.34 -3.91 9.13
CA ASP A 125 -7.88 -3.13 10.28
C ASP A 125 -8.51 -3.60 11.60
N ALA A 126 -9.74 -4.15 11.57
CA ALA A 126 -10.43 -4.63 12.77
C ALA A 126 -9.89 -5.98 13.25
N LEU A 127 -9.43 -6.82 12.31
CA LEU A 127 -8.76 -8.09 12.60
C LEU A 127 -7.25 -7.91 12.85
N GLY A 128 -6.72 -6.71 12.62
CA GLY A 128 -5.30 -6.40 12.80
C GLY A 128 -4.42 -6.98 11.71
N ASP A 129 -4.95 -7.05 10.48
CA ASP A 129 -4.28 -7.53 9.28
C ASP A 129 -3.63 -8.93 9.46
N PRO A 130 -4.41 -10.00 9.66
CA PRO A 130 -3.87 -11.31 9.99
C PRO A 130 -3.09 -11.91 8.80
N MET A 131 -2.01 -12.65 9.10
CA MET A 131 -1.30 -13.43 8.08
C MET A 131 -2.20 -14.56 7.58
N VAL A 132 -2.25 -14.72 6.25
CA VAL A 132 -3.05 -15.74 5.59
C VAL A 132 -2.18 -16.57 4.64
N ALA A 133 -2.64 -17.78 4.34
CA ALA A 133 -2.05 -18.65 3.33
C ALA A 133 -2.77 -18.46 1.99
N ASP A 134 -2.16 -18.91 0.90
CA ASP A 134 -2.73 -18.85 -0.46
C ASP A 134 -4.07 -19.59 -0.52
N GLU A 135 -4.21 -20.67 0.25
CA GLU A 135 -5.45 -21.44 0.35
C GLU A 135 -6.58 -20.60 0.95
N HIS A 136 -6.30 -19.68 1.87
CA HIS A 136 -7.34 -18.77 2.38
C HIS A 136 -7.78 -17.80 1.28
N ILE A 137 -6.84 -17.24 0.53
CA ILE A 137 -7.12 -16.30 -0.57
C ILE A 137 -8.02 -16.97 -1.61
N ALA A 138 -7.65 -18.19 -2.03
CA ALA A 138 -8.42 -18.96 -3.00
C ALA A 138 -9.78 -19.42 -2.45
N CYS A 139 -9.84 -19.90 -1.20
CA CYS A 139 -11.08 -20.40 -0.58
C CYS A 139 -12.13 -19.30 -0.39
N PHE A 140 -11.70 -18.09 -0.02
CA PHE A 140 -12.60 -16.97 0.19
C PHE A 140 -12.82 -16.10 -1.05
N GLY A 141 -12.18 -16.43 -2.17
CA GLY A 141 -12.32 -15.70 -3.43
C GLY A 141 -11.82 -14.25 -3.36
N TRP A 142 -10.80 -13.99 -2.54
CA TRP A 142 -10.21 -12.65 -2.43
C TRP A 142 -9.37 -12.27 -3.64
N ALA A 143 -8.81 -13.27 -4.31
CA ALA A 143 -8.18 -13.17 -5.63
C ALA A 143 -8.43 -14.49 -6.38
N SER A 144 -8.56 -14.40 -7.69
CA SER A 144 -8.59 -15.55 -8.59
C SER A 144 -7.21 -16.21 -8.69
N GLN A 145 -7.16 -17.45 -9.19
CA GLN A 145 -5.90 -18.13 -9.45
C GLN A 145 -5.04 -17.38 -10.49
N GLU A 146 -5.67 -16.76 -11.48
CA GLU A 146 -4.98 -15.94 -12.49
C GLU A 146 -4.33 -14.72 -11.83
N GLU A 147 -5.07 -13.97 -11.00
CA GLU A 147 -4.55 -12.82 -10.26
C GLU A 147 -3.44 -13.17 -9.25
N MET A 148 -3.39 -14.42 -8.78
CA MET A 148 -2.32 -14.90 -7.89
C MET A 148 -1.07 -15.35 -8.65
N HIS A 149 -1.18 -15.62 -9.95
CA HIS A 149 -0.09 -16.11 -10.80
C HIS A 149 0.53 -15.02 -11.69
N ASP A 150 -0.20 -13.94 -11.98
CA ASP A 150 0.27 -12.73 -12.68
C ASP A 150 1.23 -11.87 -11.83
#